data_AF-A0A1G3J5W4-F1
#
_entry.id   AF-A0A1G3J5W4-F1
#
_cell.length_a   1.000
_cell.length_b   1.000
_cell.length_c   1.000
_cell.angle_alpha   90.00
_cell.angle_beta   90.00
_cell.angle_gamma   90.00
#
_symmetry.space_group_name_H-M   'P 1'
#
loop_
_entity.id
_entity.type
_entity.pdbx_description
1 polymer ?
#
loop_
_entity_poly.entity_id
_entity_poly.type
_entity_poly.pdbx_seq_one_letter_code
_entity_poly.pdbx_strand_id
1 'polypeptide(L)'
;MVKDSSTNQLIPKAFYTIGINAFSINVAYPLLSYQAGEKVTVIFETEHPSKASVYRFWGYWIHWEELIGSIIAVIFLFQIAVSITNNPTESAMKEQLDYTPEKKTKYD
;
A
#
# COMPACT_ATOMS: atom_id res chain seq x y z
N MET A 1 -4.24 16.66 -19.27
CA MET A 1 -3.89 17.61 -18.19
C MET A 1 -4.83 18.79 -18.27
N VAL A 2 -5.29 19.29 -17.12
CA VAL A 2 -6.24 20.41 -17.04
C VAL A 2 -5.69 21.41 -16.02
N LYS A 3 -5.81 22.71 -16.32
CA LYS A 3 -5.44 23.76 -15.37
C LYS A 3 -6.49 23.84 -14.27
N ASP A 4 -6.05 23.75 -13.04
CA ASP A 4 -6.93 23.91 -11.89
C ASP A 4 -7.27 25.38 -11.66
N SER A 5 -8.55 25.68 -11.43
CA SER A 5 -9.02 27.06 -11.35
C SER A 5 -8.68 27.74 -10.02
N SER A 6 -8.50 26.98 -8.94
CA SER A 6 -8.18 27.51 -7.61
C SER A 6 -6.67 27.61 -7.39
N THR A 7 -5.89 26.60 -7.78
CA THR A 7 -4.43 26.58 -7.56
C THR A 7 -3.61 27.03 -8.76
N ASN A 8 -4.23 27.19 -9.93
CA ASN A 8 -3.56 27.53 -11.20
C ASN A 8 -2.53 26.48 -11.66
N GLN A 9 -2.46 25.32 -11.00
CA GLN A 9 -1.53 24.23 -11.31
C GLN A 9 -2.10 23.30 -12.38
N LEU A 10 -1.22 22.61 -13.11
CA LEU A 10 -1.62 21.57 -14.05
C LEU A 10 -1.84 20.26 -13.29
N ILE A 11 -3.07 19.76 -13.31
CA ILE A 11 -3.43 18.49 -12.70
C ILE A 11 -3.79 17.45 -13.77
N PRO A 12 -3.33 16.21 -13.64
CA PRO A 12 -3.77 15.13 -14.51
C PRO A 12 -5.21 14.77 -14.14
N LYS A 13 -6.11 14.87 -15.12
CA LYS A 13 -7.51 14.44 -15.01
C LYS A 13 -7.80 13.42 -16.08
N ALA A 14 -8.54 12.37 -15.71
CA ALA A 14 -9.16 11.46 -16.66
C ALA A 14 -10.63 11.84 -16.82
N PHE A 15 -11.10 11.80 -18.06
CA PHE A 15 -12.49 12.05 -18.42
C PHE A 15 -13.11 10.74 -18.87
N TYR A 16 -14.33 10.47 -18.42
CA TYR A 16 -15.07 9.28 -18.80
C TYR A 16 -16.56 9.61 -18.85
N THR A 17 -17.35 8.79 -19.55
CA THR A 17 -18.79 9.01 -19.74
C THR A 17 -19.58 7.81 -19.25
N ILE A 18 -20.72 8.08 -18.61
CA ILE A 18 -21.72 7.07 -18.27
C ILE A 18 -23.03 7.52 -18.93
N GLY A 19 -23.43 6.83 -20.00
CA GLY A 19 -24.55 7.27 -20.83
C GLY A 19 -24.30 8.66 -21.43
N ILE A 20 -25.17 9.62 -21.09
CA ILE A 20 -25.06 11.02 -21.55
C ILE A 20 -24.22 11.91 -20.61
N ASN A 21 -23.89 11.42 -19.42
CA ASN A 21 -23.21 12.22 -18.40
C ASN A 21 -21.70 12.07 -18.54
N ALA A 22 -20.99 13.20 -18.54
CA ALA A 22 -19.54 13.24 -18.52
C ALA A 22 -19.03 13.48 -17.10
N PHE A 23 -18.03 12.70 -16.71
CA PHE A 23 -17.38 12.77 -15.40
C PHE A 23 -15.89 12.99 -15.57
N SER A 24 -15.27 13.58 -14.55
CA SER A 24 -13.82 13.75 -14.48
C SER A 24 -13.31 13.39 -13.11
N ILE A 25 -12.20 12.65 -13.06
CA ILE A 25 -11.52 12.30 -11.81
C ILE A 25 -10.10 12.85 -11.82
N ASN A 26 -9.62 13.27 -10.66
CA ASN A 26 -8.20 13.55 -10.46
C ASN A 26 -7.47 12.21 -10.40
N VAL A 27 -6.43 12.05 -11.23
CA VAL A 27 -5.67 10.79 -11.31
C VAL A 27 -4.25 10.93 -10.76
N ALA A 28 -3.94 12.09 -10.16
CA ALA A 28 -2.64 12.34 -9.56
C ALA A 28 -2.31 11.28 -8.51
N TYR A 29 -1.12 10.70 -8.60
CA TYR A 29 -0.61 9.75 -7.63
C TYR A 29 0.89 10.01 -7.40
N PRO A 30 1.42 9.86 -6.18
CA PRO A 30 2.84 10.08 -5.92
C PRO A 30 3.69 9.20 -6.84
N LEU A 31 4.74 9.80 -7.41
CA LEU A 31 5.69 9.19 -8.35
C LEU A 31 5.08 8.72 -9.69
N LEU A 32 3.82 9.07 -9.96
CA LEU A 32 3.16 8.75 -11.23
C LEU A 32 2.97 10.02 -12.06
N SER A 33 3.37 9.96 -13.33
CA SER A 33 3.13 11.01 -14.31
C SER A 33 2.24 10.50 -15.44
N TYR A 34 1.44 11.41 -15.99
CA TYR A 34 0.56 11.13 -17.12
C TYR A 34 0.90 12.05 -18.28
N GLN A 35 0.82 11.51 -19.50
CA GLN A 35 0.92 12.30 -20.72
C GLN A 35 -0.45 12.80 -21.17
N ALA A 36 -0.49 13.92 -21.88
CA ALA A 36 -1.73 14.41 -22.47
C ALA A 36 -2.21 13.44 -23.55
N GLY A 37 -3.49 13.02 -23.48
CA GLY A 37 -4.08 12.06 -24.41
C GLY A 37 -3.79 10.59 -24.10
N GLU A 38 -3.09 10.30 -23.00
CA GLU A 38 -2.88 8.93 -22.53
C GLU A 38 -4.22 8.24 -22.24
N LYS A 39 -4.41 7.04 -22.81
CA LYS A 39 -5.58 6.21 -22.52
C LYS A 39 -5.37 5.48 -21.20
N VAL A 40 -6.35 5.58 -20.31
CA VAL A 40 -6.33 4.93 -19.00
C VAL A 40 -7.63 4.17 -18.79
N THR A 41 -7.56 3.08 -18.02
CA THR A 41 -8.74 2.32 -17.63
C THR A 41 -9.29 2.93 -16.34
N VAL A 42 -10.53 3.42 -16.39
CA VAL A 42 -11.24 3.94 -15.20
C VAL A 42 -12.18 2.86 -14.69
N ILE A 43 -12.04 2.52 -13.41
CA ILE A 43 -13.02 1.72 -12.69
C ILE A 43 -13.93 2.69 -11.95
N PHE A 44 -15.22 2.54 -12.16
CA PHE A 44 -16.24 3.38 -11.55
C PHE A 44 -17.42 2.54 -11.09
N GLU A 45 -18.14 3.08 -10.12
CA GLU A 45 -19.41 2.57 -9.66
C GLU A 45 -20.51 3.53 -10.14
N THR A 46 -21.58 3.01 -10.74
CA THR A 46 -22.66 3.82 -11.32
C THR A 46 -23.41 4.64 -10.27
N GLU A 47 -23.53 4.12 -9.05
CA GLU A 47 -24.20 4.81 -7.93
C GLU A 47 -23.35 5.92 -7.33
N HIS A 48 -22.01 5.76 -7.37
CA HIS A 48 -21.04 6.69 -6.78
C HIS A 48 -19.89 7.00 -7.75
N PRO A 49 -20.14 7.73 -8.85
CA PRO A 49 -19.12 8.06 -9.85
C PRO A 49 -17.99 8.94 -9.28
N SER A 50 -18.20 9.59 -8.12
CA SER A 50 -17.17 10.33 -7.40
C SER A 50 -16.05 9.45 -6.83
N LYS A 51 -16.29 8.15 -6.63
CA LYS A 51 -15.30 7.17 -6.12
C LYS A 51 -14.50 6.49 -7.23
N ALA A 52 -14.68 6.90 -8.48
CA ALA A 52 -13.98 6.29 -9.60
C ALA A 52 -12.46 6.52 -9.51
N SER A 53 -11.70 5.50 -9.90
CA SER A 53 -10.23 5.51 -9.86
C SER A 53 -9.65 4.85 -11.10
N VAL A 54 -8.39 5.14 -11.40
CA VAL A 54 -7.67 4.51 -12.51
C VAL A 54 -7.17 3.13 -12.09
N TYR A 55 -7.47 2.11 -12.88
CA TYR A 55 -7.00 0.76 -12.62
C TYR A 55 -5.49 0.64 -12.86
N ARG A 56 -4.72 0.54 -11.77
CA ARG A 56 -3.27 0.34 -11.78
C ARG A 56 -2.84 -0.47 -10.56
N PHE A 57 -1.67 -1.11 -10.65
CA PHE A 57 -1.06 -1.81 -9.51
C PHE A 57 -0.73 -0.84 -8.36
N TRP A 58 -0.13 0.31 -8.67
CA TRP A 58 0.09 1.40 -7.71
C TRP A 58 -1.07 2.38 -7.73
N GLY A 59 -1.62 2.72 -6.56
CA GLY A 59 -2.70 3.68 -6.38
C GLY A 59 -4.13 3.16 -6.49
N TYR A 60 -4.33 1.92 -6.94
CA TYR A 60 -5.59 1.20 -6.78
C TYR A 60 -5.42 -0.08 -5.95
N TRP A 61 -4.42 -0.92 -6.26
CA TRP A 61 -4.12 -2.10 -5.44
C TRP A 61 -3.24 -1.82 -4.23
N ILE A 62 -2.24 -0.95 -4.38
CA ILE A 62 -1.33 -0.58 -3.28
C ILE A 62 -1.46 0.92 -3.04
N HIS A 63 -2.04 1.30 -1.90
CA HIS A 63 -2.06 2.70 -1.44
C HIS A 63 -0.80 3.02 -0.63
N TRP A 64 -0.19 4.19 -0.85
CA TRP A 64 0.98 4.64 -0.09
C TRP A 64 0.75 4.66 1.42
N GLU A 65 -0.45 5.04 1.84
CA GLU A 65 -0.84 5.06 3.26
C GLU A 65 -0.80 3.65 3.86
N GLU A 66 -1.33 2.66 3.14
CA GLU A 66 -1.34 1.26 3.56
C GLU A 66 0.06 0.65 3.55
N LEU A 67 0.87 0.98 2.55
CA LEU A 67 2.24 0.48 2.42
C LEU A 67 3.11 1.00 3.57
N ILE A 68 3.06 2.30 3.85
CA ILE A 68 3.83 2.92 4.94
C ILE A 68 3.34 2.36 6.28
N GLY A 69 2.03 2.27 6.50
CA GLY A 69 1.46 1.66 7.70
C GLY A 69 1.94 0.22 7.91
N SER A 70 1.98 -0.58 6.84
CA SER A 70 2.48 -1.96 6.89
C SER A 70 3.97 -2.04 7.21
N ILE A 71 4.80 -1.18 6.62
CA ILE A 71 6.23 -1.10 6.93
C ILE A 71 6.45 -0.73 8.40
N ILE A 72 5.71 0.26 8.90
CA ILE A 72 5.77 0.67 10.31
C ILE A 72 5.38 -0.48 11.22
N ALA A 73 4.29 -1.20 10.90
CA ALA A 73 3.83 -2.35 11.69
C ALA A 73 4.89 -3.47 11.76
N VAL A 74 5.53 -3.80 10.63
CA VAL A 74 6.61 -4.80 10.59
C VAL A 74 7.80 -4.37 11.45
N ILE A 75 8.25 -3.11 11.31
CA ILE A 75 9.35 -2.58 12.13
C ILE A 75 8.98 -2.64 13.61
N PHE A 76 7.77 -2.23 13.97
CA PHE A 76 7.30 -2.22 15.35
C PHE A 76 7.27 -3.63 15.95
N LEU A 77 6.69 -4.60 15.25
CA LEU A 77 6.68 -6.00 15.70
C LEU A 77 8.08 -6.60 15.78
N PHE A 78 8.97 -6.24 14.86
CA PHE A 78 10.37 -6.66 14.92
C PHE A 78 11.07 -6.13 16.17
N GLN A 79 10.87 -4.85 16.52
CA GLN A 79 11.44 -4.28 17.75
C GLN A 79 10.91 -4.99 19.00
N ILE A 80 9.63 -5.35 19.03
CA ILE A 80 9.05 -6.15 20.12
C ILE A 80 9.74 -7.51 20.21
N ALA A 81 9.89 -8.21 19.09
CA ALA A 81 10.54 -9.52 19.05
C ALA A 81 12.00 -9.46 19.53
N VAL A 82 12.75 -8.44 19.08
CA VAL A 82 14.13 -8.19 19.53
C VAL A 82 14.18 -7.92 21.03
N SER A 83 13.27 -7.09 21.56
CA SER A 83 13.22 -6.79 23.00
C SER A 83 12.92 -8.02 23.85
N ILE A 84 12.03 -8.91 23.39
CA ILE A 84 11.69 -10.15 24.11
C ILE A 84 12.86 -11.12 24.05
N THR A 85 13.49 -11.27 22.89
CA THR A 85 14.58 -12.24 22.69
C THR A 85 15.86 -11.84 23.44
N ASN A 86 16.17 -10.54 23.51
CA ASN A 86 17.36 -10.05 24.21
C ASN A 86 17.18 -9.90 25.73
N ASN A 87 15.95 -9.96 26.24
CA ASN A 87 15.66 -9.92 27.67
C ASN A 87 14.70 -11.08 28.05
N PRO A 88 15.18 -12.33 27.96
CA PRO A 88 14.34 -13.49 28.25
C PRO A 88 13.92 -13.50 29.71
N THR A 89 12.71 -14.02 29.97
CA THR A 89 12.27 -14.31 31.34
C THR A 89 13.16 -15.37 31.98
N GLU A 90 13.30 -15.35 33.30
CA GLU A 90 14.17 -16.31 34.03
C GLU A 90 13.86 -17.78 33.70
N SER A 91 12.60 -18.11 33.44
CA SER A 91 12.17 -19.45 33.02
C SER A 91 12.69 -19.83 31.63
N ALA A 92 12.60 -18.92 30.65
CA ALA A 92 13.09 -19.14 29.29
C ALA A 92 14.62 -19.21 29.25
N MET A 93 15.30 -18.44 30.12
CA MET A 93 16.75 -18.47 30.22
C MET A 93 17.27 -19.81 30.79
N LYS A 94 16.58 -20.38 31.78
CA LYS A 94 16.88 -21.73 32.29
C LYS A 94 16.64 -22.80 31.23
N GLU A 95 15.52 -22.73 30.51
CA GLU A 95 15.20 -23.65 29.42
C GLU A 95 16.24 -23.60 28.29
N GLN A 96 16.77 -22.42 27.95
CA GLN A 96 17.88 -22.27 27.01
C GLN A 96 19.20 -22.84 27.53
N LEU A 97 19.51 -22.67 28.82
CA LEU A 97 20.73 -23.20 29.44
C LEU A 97 20.69 -24.73 29.59
N ASP A 98 19.51 -25.28 29.87
CA ASP A 98 19.27 -26.72 30.04
C ASP A 98 19.01 -27.43 28.70
N TYR A 99 18.99 -26.69 27.58
CA TYR A 99 18.74 -27.24 26.25
C TYR A 99 19.82 -28.25 25.84
N THR A 100 19.42 -29.51 25.69
CA THR A 100 20.26 -30.57 25.14
C THR A 100 19.88 -30.77 23.67
N PRO A 101 20.81 -30.60 22.71
CA PRO A 101 20.48 -30.72 21.30
C PRO A 101 20.01 -32.14 20.98
N GLU A 102 18.83 -32.26 20.38
CA GLU A 102 18.31 -33.55 19.94
C GLU A 102 19.25 -34.19 18.92
N LYS A 103 19.48 -35.50 19.07
CA LYS A 103 20.30 -36.27 18.13
C LYS A 103 19.54 -36.43 16.82
N LYS A 104 19.75 -35.50 15.88
CA LYS A 104 19.17 -35.60 14.53
C LYS A 104 19.70 -36.83 13.80
N THR A 105 18.79 -37.56 13.14
CA THR A 105 19.20 -38.64 12.24
C THR A 105 19.63 -38.06 10.90
N LYS A 106 20.48 -38.77 10.14
CA LYS A 106 21.05 -38.29 8.87
C LYS A 106 20.00 -37.98 7.79
N TYR A 107 18.76 -38.43 7.97
CA TYR A 107 17.67 -38.30 7.01
C TYR A 107 16.49 -37.47 7.54
N ASP A 108 16.68 -36.74 8.66
CA ASP A 108 15.81 -35.64 9.10
C ASP A 108 16.42 -34.27 8.74
#